data_AF-H3HD96-F1
#
_entry.id   AF-H3HD96-F1
#
_cell.length_a   1.000
_cell.length_b   1.000
_cell.length_c   1.000
_cell.angle_alpha   90.00
_cell.angle_beta   90.00
_cell.angle_gamma   90.00
#
_symmetry.space_group_name_H-M   'P 1'
#
loop_
_entity.id
_entity.type
_entity.pdbx_description
1 polymer ?
#
loop_
_entity_poly.entity_id
_entity_poly.type
_entity_poly.pdbx_seq_one_letter_code
_entity_poly.pdbx_strand_id
1 'polypeptide(L)'
;MSLVWQDGEDFEKALYLPIYNDGKPQESPKTFTLRLHDALGAEINTDRNQTQVILVPPSNLVPGSFTFKDAAVSVNEGNTMTIPVLWMAGTTSSASVKFEIQEVPHA
;
A
#
# COMPACT_ATOMS: atom_id res chain seq x y z
N MET A 1 -9.57 2.59 27.45
CA MET A 1 -10.82 2.43 26.69
C MET A 1 -11.49 1.14 27.16
N SER A 2 -12.80 1.14 27.39
CA SER A 2 -13.55 -0.01 27.88
C SER A 2 -14.93 -0.06 27.24
N LEU A 3 -15.49 -1.27 27.13
CA LEU A 3 -16.90 -1.49 26.82
C LEU A 3 -17.62 -1.81 28.14
N VAL A 4 -18.78 -1.18 28.35
CA VAL A 4 -19.57 -1.34 29.58
C VAL A 4 -20.97 -1.77 29.20
N TRP A 5 -21.41 -2.88 29.78
CA TRP A 5 -22.81 -3.34 29.75
C TRP A 5 -23.48 -2.90 31.04
N GLN A 6 -24.66 -2.29 30.90
CA GLN A 6 -25.53 -1.97 32.04
C GLN A 6 -26.39 -3.17 32.41
N ASP A 7 -27.02 -3.14 33.58
CA ASP A 7 -27.96 -4.17 34.00
C ASP A 7 -29.06 -4.38 32.96
N GLY A 8 -29.30 -5.64 32.60
CA GLY A 8 -30.26 -6.02 31.57
C GLY A 8 -29.82 -5.80 30.12
N GLU A 9 -28.62 -5.26 29.84
CA GLU A 9 -28.10 -5.19 28.47
C GLU A 9 -27.45 -6.51 28.06
N ASP A 10 -27.97 -7.13 26.99
CA ASP A 10 -27.48 -8.41 26.45
C ASP A 10 -27.09 -8.33 24.96
N PHE A 11 -27.07 -7.13 24.39
CA PHE A 11 -26.73 -6.89 22.99
C PHE A 11 -25.22 -6.65 22.77
N GLU A 12 -24.81 -6.80 21.51
CA GLU A 12 -23.43 -6.63 21.07
C GLU A 12 -22.98 -5.15 21.12
N LYS A 13 -21.71 -4.90 21.48
CA LYS A 13 -21.09 -3.56 21.44
C LYS A 13 -19.91 -3.55 20.47
N ALA A 14 -19.79 -2.46 19.71
CA ALA A 14 -18.73 -2.29 18.72
C ALA A 14 -17.52 -1.52 19.27
N LEU A 15 -16.32 -1.89 18.81
CA LEU A 15 -15.07 -1.17 19.03
C LEU A 15 -14.64 -0.50 17.71
N TYR A 16 -14.37 0.81 17.73
CA TYR A 16 -13.94 1.56 16.56
C TYR A 16 -12.45 1.91 16.66
N LEU A 17 -11.64 1.39 15.74
CA LEU A 17 -10.21 1.68 15.64
C LEU A 17 -9.92 2.46 14.34
N PRO A 18 -9.31 3.66 14.40
CA PRO A 18 -8.83 4.34 13.21
C PRO A 18 -7.60 3.61 12.65
N ILE A 19 -7.61 3.36 11.34
CA ILE A 19 -6.47 2.83 10.60
C ILE A 19 -5.88 3.96 9.75
N TYR A 20 -4.64 4.36 10.02
CA TYR A 20 -4.00 5.47 9.33
C TYR A 20 -3.27 5.01 8.06
N ASN A 21 -3.42 5.79 6.99
CA ASN A 21 -2.61 5.65 5.78
C ASN A 21 -1.29 6.42 5.99
N ASP A 22 -0.15 5.73 5.86
CA ASP A 22 1.18 6.30 6.00
C ASP A 22 1.71 6.96 4.71
N GLY A 23 0.90 6.97 3.64
CA GLY A 23 1.25 7.50 2.32
C GLY A 23 2.23 6.62 1.54
N LYS A 24 2.60 5.45 2.07
CA LYS A 24 3.49 4.49 1.42
C LYS A 24 2.67 3.31 0.91
N PRO A 25 2.96 2.81 -0.30
CA PRO A 25 2.43 1.55 -0.77
C PRO A 25 2.70 0.43 0.20
N GLN A 26 1.63 -0.30 0.48
CA GLN A 26 1.69 -1.49 1.30
C GLN A 26 1.90 -2.68 0.38
N GLU A 27 3.14 -3.16 0.28
CA GLU A 27 3.49 -4.28 -0.60
C GLU A 27 3.33 -5.64 0.10
N SER A 28 3.19 -5.64 1.43
CA SER A 28 3.02 -6.85 2.24
C SER A 28 1.91 -6.69 3.29
N PRO A 29 1.26 -7.79 3.72
CA PRO A 29 0.32 -7.76 4.81
C PRO A 29 0.96 -7.24 6.11
N LYS A 30 0.23 -6.41 6.85
CA LYS A 30 0.63 -5.94 8.19
C LYS A 30 -0.37 -6.51 9.20
N THR A 31 0.13 -6.97 10.34
CA THR A 31 -0.70 -7.71 11.32
C THR A 31 -0.59 -7.10 12.72
N PHE A 32 -1.71 -6.99 13.41
CA PHE A 32 -1.74 -6.68 14.84
C PHE A 32 -2.82 -7.50 15.56
N THR A 33 -2.70 -7.61 16.88
CA THR A 33 -3.61 -8.41 17.72
C THR A 33 -4.34 -7.50 18.69
N LEU A 34 -5.66 -7.68 18.80
CA LEU A 34 -6.48 -7.12 19.87
C LEU A 34 -6.70 -8.18 20.93
N ARG A 35 -6.62 -7.79 22.21
CA ARG A 35 -6.76 -8.67 23.36
C ARG A 35 -7.72 -8.06 24.38
N LEU A 36 -8.66 -8.86 24.88
CA LEU A 36 -9.47 -8.54 26.05
C LEU A 36 -8.67 -8.80 27.33
N HIS A 37 -8.76 -7.89 28.30
CA HIS A 37 -8.10 -8.00 29.60
C HIS A 37 -8.88 -7.25 30.68
N ASP A 38 -8.55 -7.51 31.95
CA ASP A 38 -9.08 -6.82 33.13
C ASP A 38 -10.61 -6.70 33.19
N ALA A 39 -11.32 -7.81 32.94
CA ALA A 39 -12.77 -7.84 33.09
C ALA A 39 -13.18 -7.66 34.56
N LEU A 40 -14.29 -6.92 34.76
CA LEU A 40 -14.90 -6.68 36.05
C LEU A 40 -16.38 -7.09 35.99
N GLY A 41 -16.83 -7.89 36.97
CA GLY A 41 -18.22 -8.35 37.02
C GLY A 41 -18.57 -9.51 36.09
N ALA A 42 -17.61 -9.99 35.27
CA ALA A 42 -17.75 -11.14 34.40
C ALA A 42 -16.37 -11.78 34.14
N GLU A 43 -16.37 -12.99 33.56
CA GLU A 43 -15.16 -13.69 33.14
C GLU A 43 -14.88 -13.50 31.65
N ILE A 44 -13.60 -13.50 31.27
CA ILE A 44 -13.19 -13.52 29.86
C ILE A 44 -13.03 -14.98 29.44
N ASN A 45 -13.69 -15.36 28.34
CA ASN A 45 -13.43 -16.64 27.69
C ASN A 45 -11.98 -16.67 27.15
N THR A 46 -11.13 -17.49 27.77
CA THR A 46 -9.70 -17.59 27.43
C THR A 46 -9.44 -18.15 26.04
N ASP A 47 -10.35 -18.94 25.48
CA ASP A 47 -10.22 -19.51 24.14
C ASP A 47 -10.50 -18.49 23.03
N ARG A 48 -11.15 -17.36 23.38
CA ARG A 48 -11.58 -16.31 22.45
C ARG A 48 -11.30 -14.89 22.94
N ASN A 49 -10.25 -14.70 23.76
CA ASN A 49 -9.89 -13.39 24.30
C ASN A 49 -9.06 -12.53 23.34
N GLN A 50 -8.73 -13.05 22.16
CA GLN A 50 -7.90 -12.37 21.18
C GLN A 50 -8.48 -12.49 19.78
N THR A 51 -8.25 -11.45 18.97
CA THR A 51 -8.49 -11.50 17.53
C THR A 51 -7.34 -10.83 16.79
N GLN A 52 -6.95 -11.42 15.66
CA GLN A 52 -5.90 -10.90 14.80
C GLN A 52 -6.54 -10.08 13.68
N VAL A 53 -6.00 -8.89 13.47
CA VAL A 53 -6.37 -8.01 12.35
C VAL A 53 -5.23 -8.02 11.34
N ILE A 54 -5.57 -8.30 10.08
CA ILE A 54 -4.63 -8.29 8.96
C ILE A 54 -5.01 -7.14 8.03
N LEU A 55 -4.12 -6.17 7.91
CA LEU A 55 -4.19 -5.12 6.90
C LEU A 55 -3.65 -5.71 5.59
N VAL A 56 -4.50 -5.87 4.59
CA VAL A 56 -4.11 -6.48 3.31
C VAL A 56 -3.57 -5.45 2.33
N PRO A 57 -2.54 -5.81 1.53
CA PRO A 57 -2.08 -4.95 0.44
C PRO A 57 -3.15 -4.85 -0.67
N PRO A 58 -3.20 -3.75 -1.45
CA PRO A 58 -4.10 -3.64 -2.59
C PRO A 58 -3.79 -4.68 -3.67
N SER A 59 -4.81 -5.28 -4.29
CA SER A 59 -4.68 -6.41 -5.21
C SER A 59 -4.07 -6.08 -6.57
N ASN A 60 -3.94 -4.79 -6.89
CA ASN A 60 -3.42 -4.28 -8.16
C ASN A 60 -1.95 -3.83 -8.05
N LEU A 61 -1.17 -4.37 -7.11
CA LEU A 61 0.28 -4.19 -7.06
C LEU A 61 0.94 -4.85 -8.26
N VAL A 62 1.26 -4.05 -9.28
CA VAL A 62 1.95 -4.51 -10.48
C VAL A 62 3.27 -3.75 -10.57
N PRO A 63 4.43 -4.44 -10.63
CA PRO A 63 5.67 -3.79 -11.02
C PRO A 63 5.47 -3.28 -12.44
N GLY A 64 5.34 -1.96 -12.59
CA GLY A 64 5.17 -1.35 -13.90
C GLY A 64 6.44 -1.49 -14.76
N SER A 65 6.32 -1.19 -16.05
CA SER A 65 7.46 -1.15 -16.98
C SER A 65 7.75 0.28 -17.44
N PHE A 66 9.00 0.55 -17.82
CA PHE A 66 9.39 1.79 -18.47
C PHE A 66 9.47 1.60 -19.97
N THR A 67 8.94 2.55 -20.74
CA THR A 67 9.06 2.58 -22.21
C THR A 67 9.25 4.00 -22.70
N PHE A 68 9.95 4.20 -23.81
CA PHE A 68 9.89 5.48 -24.52
C PHE A 68 8.50 5.65 -25.13
N LYS A 69 8.02 6.90 -25.19
CA LYS A 69 6.74 7.22 -25.85
C LYS A 69 6.82 6.97 -27.36
N ASP A 70 7.93 7.36 -27.97
CA ASP A 70 8.17 7.29 -29.40
C ASP A 70 9.43 6.45 -29.66
N ALA A 71 9.39 5.60 -30.70
CA ALA A 71 10.52 4.74 -31.05
C ALA A 71 11.64 5.47 -31.79
N ALA A 72 11.33 6.62 -32.40
CA ALA A 72 12.28 7.49 -33.08
C ALA A 72 11.77 8.93 -33.02
N VAL A 73 12.70 9.89 -32.94
CA VAL A 73 12.41 11.33 -32.96
C VAL A 73 13.44 12.01 -33.85
N SER A 74 13.01 13.00 -34.62
CA SER A 74 13.90 13.85 -35.43
C SER A 74 13.90 15.27 -34.88
N VAL A 75 15.08 15.88 -34.83
CA VAL A 75 15.25 17.26 -34.35
C VAL A 75 16.31 17.95 -35.22
N ASN A 76 16.06 19.20 -35.60
CA ASN A 76 17.07 19.99 -36.31
C ASN A 76 18.16 20.42 -35.34
N GLU A 77 19.40 20.47 -35.83
CA GLU A 77 20.54 20.95 -35.06
C GLU A 77 20.30 22.35 -34.47
N GLY A 78 20.84 22.59 -33.27
CA GLY A 78 20.63 23.83 -32.53
C GLY A 78 19.35 23.90 -31.69
N ASN A 79 18.48 22.88 -31.76
CA ASN A 79 17.27 22.80 -30.95
C ASN A 79 17.40 21.82 -29.78
N THR A 80 16.53 21.99 -28.78
CA THR A 80 16.36 21.03 -27.67
C THR A 80 15.24 20.05 -27.97
N MET A 81 15.47 18.77 -27.67
CA MET A 81 14.48 17.70 -27.80
C MET A 81 14.06 17.19 -26.42
N THR A 82 12.78 16.84 -26.28
CA THR A 82 12.26 16.09 -25.12
C THR A 82 11.94 14.67 -25.55
N ILE A 83 12.49 13.68 -24.85
CA ILE A 83 12.17 12.25 -25.06
C ILE A 83 11.36 11.78 -23.84
N PRO A 84 10.02 11.65 -23.96
CA PRO A 84 9.20 11.21 -22.84
C PRO A 84 9.41 9.72 -22.54
N VAL A 85 9.56 9.40 -21.26
CA VAL A 85 9.55 8.02 -20.74
C VAL A 85 8.21 7.80 -20.03
N LEU A 86 7.49 6.76 -20.44
CA LEU A 86 6.23 6.36 -19.85
C LEU A 86 6.47 5.27 -18.79
N TRP A 87 5.77 5.38 -17.66
CA TRP A 87 5.65 4.33 -16.67
C TRP A 87 4.31 3.63 -16.85
N MET A 88 4.33 2.41 -17.37
CA MET A 88 3.14 1.64 -17.72
C MET A 88 2.74 0.71 -16.57
N ALA A 89 1.46 0.72 -16.21
CA ALA A 89 0.86 -0.21 -15.25
C ALA A 89 1.51 -0.27 -13.85
N GLY A 90 2.30 0.73 -13.46
CA GLY A 90 2.93 0.78 -12.14
C GLY A 90 1.98 1.29 -11.06
N THR A 91 1.92 0.58 -9.93
CA THR A 91 1.16 0.99 -8.73
C THR A 91 2.03 1.01 -7.47
N THR A 92 3.35 0.84 -7.63
CA THR A 92 4.33 0.81 -6.53
C THR A 92 4.90 2.20 -6.21
N SER A 93 5.58 2.34 -5.06
CA SER A 93 5.92 3.67 -4.47
C SER A 93 6.99 4.44 -5.21
N SER A 94 7.84 3.72 -5.92
CA SER A 94 9.07 4.26 -6.47
C SER A 94 9.64 3.27 -7.46
N ALA A 95 9.92 3.74 -8.67
CA ALA A 95 10.69 3.01 -9.65
C ALA A 95 11.68 3.98 -10.29
N SER A 96 12.85 3.47 -10.67
CA SER A 96 13.86 4.26 -11.37
C SER A 96 14.43 3.46 -12.54
N VAL A 97 14.83 4.16 -13.59
CA VAL A 97 15.50 3.59 -14.76
C VAL A 97 16.70 4.47 -15.10
N LYS A 98 17.82 3.83 -15.41
CA LYS A 98 19.03 4.49 -15.92
C LYS A 98 18.97 4.56 -17.44
N PHE A 99 19.56 5.58 -18.02
CA PHE A 99 19.71 5.72 -19.46
C PHE A 99 21.16 5.97 -19.82
N GLU A 100 21.51 5.66 -21.06
CA GLU A 100 22.81 5.96 -21.66
C GLU A 100 22.60 6.46 -23.09
N ILE A 101 23.59 7.17 -23.63
CA ILE A 101 23.61 7.61 -25.02
C ILE A 101 24.58 6.68 -25.75
N GLN A 102 24.09 6.04 -26.81
CA GLN A 102 24.91 5.19 -27.66
C GLN A 102 24.94 5.77 -29.08
N GLU A 103 26.14 6.03 -29.58
CA GLU A 103 26.34 6.39 -30.98
C GLU A 103 26.26 5.15 -31.85
N VAL A 104 25.54 5.27 -32.98
CA VAL A 104 25.51 4.22 -34.00
C VAL A 104 26.62 4.55 -35.01
N PRO A 105 27.55 3.63 -35.31
CA PRO A 105 28.61 3.87 -36.28
C PRO A 105 28.02 4.22 -37.65
N HIS A 106 28.53 5.29 -38.25
CA HIS A 106 28.29 5.57 -39.66
C HIS A 106 29.22 4.68 -40.50
N ALA A 107 28.64 3.92 -41.42
CA ALA A 107 29.37 3.13 -42.41
C ALA A 107 29.89 4.00 -43.56
#